data_AF-H6N517-F1
#
_entry.id   AF-H6N517-F1
#
_cell.length_a   1.000
_cell.length_b   1.000
_cell.length_c   1.000
_cell.angle_alpha   90.00
_cell.angle_beta   90.00
_cell.angle_gamma   90.00
#
_symmetry.space_group_name_H-M   'P 1'
#
loop_
_entity.id
_entity.type
_entity.pdbx_description
1 polymer ?
#
loop_
_entity_poly.entity_id
_entity_poly.type
_entity_poly.pdbx_seq_one_letter_code
_entity_poly.pdbx_strand_id
1 'polypeptide(L)'
;MIVVNPRVFIVGDCAAVAGARPGCASAIPHGAPTARTLSPSVEGRRPTPYSMGFVGQTVCIWRSDAVVWWVCRDDSPRLGLIAGPLAARGKQAACRYARFGSRTGICAWNAGPR
;
A
#
# COMPACT_ATOMS: atom_id res chain seq x y z
N MET A 1 8.08 -5.83 2.10
CA MET A 1 8.98 -5.77 3.28
C MET A 1 10.34 -6.32 2.88
N ILE A 2 11.44 -5.72 3.35
CA ILE A 2 12.79 -6.30 3.24
C ILE A 2 13.20 -6.81 4.62
N VAL A 3 13.81 -7.99 4.67
CA VAL A 3 14.45 -8.53 5.88
C VAL A 3 15.95 -8.36 5.74
N VAL A 4 16.58 -7.56 6.59
CA VAL A 4 18.04 -7.37 6.60
C VAL A 4 18.71 -8.39 7.52
N ASN A 5 18.06 -8.67 8.65
CA ASN A 5 18.43 -9.65 9.65
C ASN A 5 17.11 -10.24 10.20
N PRO A 6 17.06 -11.48 10.71
CA PRO A 6 15.88 -12.03 11.40
C PRO A 6 15.19 -11.13 12.43
N ARG A 7 15.90 -10.11 12.97
CA ARG A 7 15.38 -9.13 13.93
C ARG A 7 15.15 -7.72 13.37
N VAL A 8 15.53 -7.46 12.12
CA VAL A 8 15.47 -6.11 11.52
C VAL A 8 14.70 -6.16 10.21
N PHE A 9 13.56 -5.46 10.19
CA PHE A 9 12.63 -5.38 9.07
C PHE A 9 12.50 -3.95 8.57
N ILE A 10 12.51 -3.78 7.25
CA ILE A 10 12.27 -2.49 6.61
C ILE A 10 10.90 -2.52 5.92
N VAL A 11 10.08 -1.50 6.22
CA VAL A 11 8.70 -1.33 5.73
C VAL A 11 8.48 0.09 5.24
N GLY A 12 7.35 0.33 4.56
CA GLY A 12 7.03 1.66 4.02
C GLY A 12 7.98 2.10 2.91
N ASP A 13 8.18 3.42 2.82
CA ASP A 13 8.90 4.06 1.70
C ASP A 13 10.41 3.78 1.71
N CYS A 14 10.95 3.40 2.86
CA CYS A 14 12.35 3.00 2.98
C CYS A 14 12.62 1.58 2.45
N ALA A 15 11.56 0.80 2.16
CA ALA A 15 11.70 -0.58 1.71
C ALA A 15 11.70 -0.65 0.17
N ALA A 16 12.85 -0.97 -0.42
CA ALA A 16 12.99 -1.28 -1.85
C ALA A 16 12.39 -2.67 -2.22
N VAL A 17 11.06 -2.76 -2.22
CA VAL A 17 10.33 -4.00 -2.50
C VAL A 17 9.96 -4.05 -3.98
N ALA A 18 10.33 -5.13 -4.67
CA ALA A 18 9.97 -5.34 -6.07
C ALA A 18 8.44 -5.27 -6.26
N GLY A 19 7.99 -4.55 -7.27
CA GLY A 19 6.56 -4.35 -7.57
C GLY A 19 5.83 -3.40 -6.62
N ALA A 20 6.50 -2.76 -5.66
CA ALA A 20 5.93 -1.70 -4.84
C ALA A 20 6.51 -0.33 -5.21
N ARG A 21 5.66 0.68 -5.37
CA ARG A 21 6.12 2.08 -5.40
C ARG A 21 6.23 2.68 -3.99
N PRO A 22 7.13 3.65 -3.78
CA PRO A 22 7.08 4.50 -2.59
C PRO A 22 5.72 5.21 -2.47
N GLY A 23 5.16 5.22 -1.26
CA GLY A 23 3.96 5.93 -0.91
C GLY A 23 3.13 5.23 0.16
N CYS A 24 2.21 6.00 0.75
CA CYS A 24 1.33 5.54 1.83
C CYS A 24 0.49 4.30 1.48
N ALA A 25 0.18 4.10 0.20
CA ALA A 25 -0.55 2.92 -0.29
C ALA A 25 0.21 1.61 -0.04
N SER A 26 1.54 1.65 -0.01
CA SER A 26 2.42 0.50 0.22
C SER A 26 2.72 0.28 1.70
N ALA A 27 2.59 1.32 2.54
CA ALA A 27 3.02 1.27 3.94
C ALA A 27 2.25 0.24 4.79
N ILE A 28 0.91 0.24 4.73
CA ILE A 28 0.08 -0.72 5.45
C ILE A 28 0.30 -2.17 4.93
N PRO A 29 0.26 -2.43 3.61
CA PRO A 29 0.56 -3.75 3.06
C PRO A 29 1.99 -4.25 3.35
N HIS A 30 2.95 -3.35 3.57
CA HIS A 30 4.26 -3.71 4.09
C HIS A 30 4.17 -4.08 5.57
N GLY A 31 3.61 -3.21 6.42
CA GLY A 31 3.68 -3.35 7.87
C GLY A 31 2.82 -4.45 8.48
N ALA A 32 1.59 -4.66 7.99
CA ALA A 32 0.67 -5.62 8.62
C ALA A 32 1.17 -7.08 8.52
N PRO A 33 1.68 -7.57 7.37
CA PRO A 33 2.33 -8.87 7.30
C PRO A 33 3.62 -8.94 8.13
N THR A 34 4.44 -7.88 8.15
CA THR A 34 5.66 -7.82 8.97
C THR A 34 5.37 -8.08 10.44
N ALA A 35 4.34 -7.43 10.99
CA ALA A 35 3.94 -7.62 12.38
C ALA A 35 3.54 -9.08 12.68
N ARG A 36 2.90 -9.76 11.71
CA ARG A 36 2.53 -11.18 11.84
C ARG A 36 3.72 -12.13 11.69
N THR A 37 4.72 -11.75 10.89
CA THR A 37 5.91 -12.59 10.64
C THR A 37 7.02 -12.39 11.67
N LEU A 38 6.97 -11.34 12.49
CA LEU A 38 8.01 -11.01 13.46
C LEU A 38 8.36 -12.19 14.39
N SER A 39 7.38 -12.75 15.10
CA SER A 39 7.62 -13.88 16.02
C SER A 39 8.08 -15.14 15.27
N PRO A 40 7.40 -15.58 14.18
CA PRO A 40 7.87 -16.68 13.35
C PRO A 40 9.31 -16.55 12.83
N SER A 41 9.74 -15.35 12.45
CA SER A 41 11.08 -15.12 11.91
C SER A 41 12.18 -15.25 12.96
N VAL A 42 11.90 -14.91 14.23
CA VAL A 42 12.82 -15.19 15.34
C VAL A 42 13.01 -16.69 15.55
N GLU A 43 11.98 -17.50 15.25
CA GLU A 43 12.02 -18.96 15.28
C GLU A 43 12.59 -19.61 13.99
N GLY A 44 13.16 -18.80 13.08
CA GLY A 44 13.75 -19.29 11.83
C GLY A 44 12.74 -19.61 10.71
N ARG A 45 11.45 -19.32 10.88
CA ARG A 45 10.47 -19.46 9.79
C ARG A 45 10.64 -18.35 8.77
N ARG A 46 10.58 -18.73 7.49
CA ARG A 46 10.64 -17.77 6.38
C ARG A 46 9.35 -16.93 6.31
N PRO A 47 9.46 -15.59 6.17
CA PRO A 47 8.29 -14.73 6.04
C PRO A 47 7.56 -14.97 4.70
N THR A 48 6.25 -14.75 4.72
CA THR A 48 5.42 -14.86 3.51
C THR A 48 5.84 -13.81 2.48
N PRO A 49 5.96 -14.17 1.18
CA PRO A 49 6.24 -13.21 0.13
C PRO A 49 5.20 -12.08 0.11
N TYR A 50 5.67 -10.88 -0.20
CA TYR A 50 4.83 -9.71 -0.37
C TYR A 50 3.93 -9.89 -1.61
N SER A 51 2.65 -9.53 -1.48
CA SER A 51 1.71 -9.48 -2.60
C SER A 51 0.70 -8.38 -2.33
N MET A 52 0.78 -7.31 -3.12
CA MET A 52 -0.15 -6.19 -3.09
C MET A 52 -0.33 -5.64 -4.49
N GLY A 53 -1.59 -5.39 -4.85
CA GLY A 53 -1.97 -4.82 -6.13
C GLY A 53 -2.45 -3.39 -5.98
N PHE A 54 -1.93 -2.51 -6.83
CA PHE A 54 -2.43 -1.14 -6.94
C PHE A 54 -3.78 -1.08 -7.66
N VAL A 55 -4.50 0.01 -7.43
CA VAL A 55 -5.77 0.31 -8.11
C VAL A 55 -5.73 1.66 -8.81
N GLY A 56 -5.06 2.64 -8.23
CA GLY A 56 -4.93 3.96 -8.85
C GLY A 56 -3.85 4.81 -8.20
N GLN A 57 -3.48 5.86 -8.91
CA GLN A 57 -2.68 6.97 -8.41
C GLN A 57 -3.54 8.22 -8.37
N THR A 58 -3.32 9.09 -7.40
CA THR A 58 -4.17 10.28 -7.20
C THR A 58 -3.32 11.49 -6.91
N VAL A 59 -3.57 12.57 -7.66
CA VAL A 59 -3.00 13.89 -7.43
C VAL A 59 -4.14 14.83 -7.08
N CYS A 60 -4.02 15.55 -5.97
CA CYS A 60 -5.01 16.55 -5.56
C CYS A 60 -4.47 17.93 -5.90
N ILE A 61 -5.31 18.76 -6.51
CA ILE A 61 -4.97 20.15 -6.84
C ILE A 61 -5.53 21.07 -5.76
N TRP A 62 -6.76 20.78 -5.29
CA TRP A 62 -7.46 21.55 -4.26
C TRP A 62 -8.29 20.64 -3.33
N ARG A 63 -8.96 21.23 -2.33
CA ARG A 63 -9.86 20.47 -1.44
C ARG A 63 -10.98 19.74 -2.17
N SER A 64 -11.46 20.31 -3.28
CA SER A 64 -12.62 19.82 -4.03
C SER A 64 -12.25 19.35 -5.43
N ASP A 65 -10.96 19.23 -5.75
CA ASP A 65 -10.52 18.84 -7.08
C ASP A 65 -9.27 17.97 -7.04
N ALA A 66 -9.33 16.86 -7.78
CA ALA A 66 -8.27 15.89 -7.88
C ALA A 66 -8.37 15.13 -9.20
N VAL A 67 -7.31 14.40 -9.52
CA VAL A 67 -7.22 13.51 -10.66
C VAL A 67 -6.80 12.14 -10.16
N VAL A 68 -7.60 11.12 -10.44
CA VAL A 68 -7.29 9.71 -10.20
C VAL A 68 -7.00 9.03 -11.53
N TRP A 69 -5.79 8.51 -11.67
CA TRP A 69 -5.39 7.65 -12.78
C TRP A 69 -5.55 6.19 -12.35
N TRP A 70 -6.27 5.37 -13.13
CA TRP A 70 -6.41 3.94 -12.86
C TRP A 70 -5.18 3.16 -13.31
N VAL A 71 -4.70 2.22 -12.49
CA VAL A 71 -3.52 1.40 -12.81
C VAL A 71 -3.85 -0.08 -12.77
N CYS A 72 -3.02 -0.87 -13.42
CA CYS A 72 -2.98 -2.30 -13.23
C CYS A 72 -2.44 -2.65 -11.83
N ARG A 73 -2.58 -3.91 -11.43
CA ARG A 73 -2.14 -4.36 -10.10
C ARG A 73 -0.63 -4.23 -9.90
N ASP A 74 0.15 -4.27 -10.96
CA ASP A 74 1.59 -4.03 -11.00
C ASP A 74 1.97 -2.54 -11.04
N ASP A 75 1.01 -1.63 -10.83
CA ASP A 75 1.14 -0.17 -10.95
C ASP A 75 1.38 0.33 -12.38
N SER A 76 1.33 -0.55 -13.40
CA SER A 76 1.46 -0.11 -14.78
C SER A 76 0.26 0.76 -15.21
N PRO A 77 0.48 1.79 -16.05
CA PRO A 77 -0.59 2.70 -16.46
C PRO A 77 -1.70 1.93 -17.18
N ARG A 78 -2.95 2.17 -16.77
CA ARG A 78 -4.14 1.69 -17.48
C ARG A 78 -4.88 2.87 -18.10
N LEU A 79 -5.57 2.64 -19.22
CA LEU A 79 -6.50 3.63 -19.78
C LEU A 79 -7.67 3.84 -18.80
N GLY A 80 -7.83 5.08 -18.35
CA GLY A 80 -8.91 5.49 -17.47
C GLY A 80 -8.47 6.56 -16.47
N LEU A 81 -9.19 7.68 -16.48
CA LEU A 81 -8.97 8.81 -15.58
C LEU A 81 -10.32 9.24 -15.01
N ILE A 82 -10.34 9.64 -13.74
CA ILE A 82 -11.46 10.39 -13.15
C ILE A 82 -10.89 11.70 -12.63
N ALA A 83 -11.48 12.83 -13.01
CA ALA A 83 -11.10 14.15 -12.53
C ALA A 83 -12.25 14.85 -11.80
N GLY A 84 -11.95 15.95 -11.12
CA GLY A 84 -12.96 16.79 -10.49
C GLY A 84 -13.36 16.36 -9.07
N PRO A 85 -14.53 16.80 -8.60
CA PRO A 85 -14.97 16.57 -7.22
C PRO A 85 -15.14 15.10 -6.83
N LEU A 86 -15.45 14.23 -7.80
CA LEU A 86 -15.60 12.80 -7.54
C LEU A 86 -14.25 12.16 -7.16
N ALA A 87 -13.18 12.54 -7.86
CA ALA A 87 -11.82 12.12 -7.55
C ALA A 87 -11.38 12.63 -6.16
N ALA A 88 -11.71 13.87 -5.81
CA ALA A 88 -11.41 14.44 -4.50
C ALA A 88 -12.12 13.69 -3.35
N ARG A 89 -13.40 13.34 -3.54
CA ARG A 89 -14.15 12.50 -2.59
C ARG A 89 -13.54 11.10 -2.44
N GLY A 90 -13.14 10.49 -3.55
CA GLY A 90 -12.43 9.20 -3.54
C GLY A 90 -11.14 9.26 -2.72
N LYS A 91 -10.33 10.31 -2.90
CA LYS A 91 -9.13 10.52 -2.08
C LYS A 91 -9.47 10.67 -0.60
N GLN A 92 -10.52 11.43 -0.26
CA GLN A 92 -10.93 11.60 1.14
C GLN A 92 -11.34 10.26 1.77
N ALA A 93 -12.07 9.41 1.03
CA ALA A 93 -12.42 8.07 1.48
C ALA A 93 -11.17 7.21 1.75
N ALA A 94 -10.18 7.25 0.84
CA ALA A 94 -8.91 6.55 1.04
C ALA A 94 -8.14 7.03 2.30
N CYS A 95 -8.12 8.35 2.57
CA CYS A 95 -7.50 8.89 3.78
C CYS A 95 -8.25 8.47 5.05
N ARG A 96 -9.59 8.44 5.02
CA ARG A 96 -10.41 7.93 6.14
C ARG A 96 -10.15 6.46 6.39
N TYR A 97 -10.03 5.66 5.32
CA TYR A 97 -9.68 4.25 5.40
C TYR A 97 -8.30 4.04 6.02
N ALA A 98 -7.28 4.79 5.57
CA ALA A 98 -5.95 4.72 6.15
C ALA A 98 -5.96 5.05 7.65
N ARG A 99 -6.66 6.12 8.06
CA ARG A 99 -6.85 6.47 9.47
C ARG A 99 -7.53 5.35 10.25
N PHE A 100 -8.57 4.74 9.69
CA PHE A 100 -9.29 3.62 10.31
C PHE A 100 -8.35 2.42 10.49
N GLY A 101 -7.70 1.96 9.42
CA GLY A 101 -6.82 0.79 9.44
C GLY A 101 -5.66 0.96 10.42
N SER A 102 -5.04 2.13 10.48
CA SER A 102 -3.98 2.42 11.46
C SER A 102 -4.48 2.42 12.91
N ARG A 103 -5.76 2.75 13.16
CA ARG A 103 -6.34 2.77 14.52
C ARG A 103 -6.85 1.40 14.98
N THR A 104 -7.35 0.58 14.07
CA THR A 104 -8.02 -0.69 14.40
C THR A 104 -7.16 -1.92 14.11
N GLY A 105 -6.10 -1.78 13.32
CA GLY A 105 -5.34 -2.90 12.78
C GLY A 105 -6.10 -3.67 11.67
N ILE A 106 -7.33 -3.27 11.35
CA ILE A 106 -8.14 -3.89 10.30
C ILE A 106 -7.71 -3.32 8.96
N CYS A 107 -6.88 -4.07 8.25
CA CYS A 107 -6.31 -3.70 6.96
C CYS A 107 -6.63 -4.76 5.92
N ALA A 108 -6.95 -4.32 4.71
CA ALA A 108 -7.19 -5.15 3.55
C ALA A 108 -6.57 -4.48 2.32
N TRP A 109 -6.08 -5.30 1.40
CA TRP A 109 -5.55 -4.86 0.12
C TRP A 109 -5.82 -5.93 -0.92
N ASN A 110 -5.80 -5.53 -2.18
CA ASN A 110 -5.91 -6.46 -3.29
C ASN A 110 -4.60 -7.23 -3.43
N ALA A 111 -4.67 -8.54 -3.70
CA ALA A 111 -3.48 -9.30 -4.05
C ALA A 111 -2.91 -8.81 -5.38
N GLY A 112 -1.60 -8.59 -5.43
CA GLY A 112 -0.89 -8.20 -6.64
C GLY A 112 -0.05 -9.33 -7.22
N PRO A 113 0.72 -9.05 -8.28
CA PRO A 113 1.76 -9.95 -8.75
C PRO A 113 2.70 -10.33 -7.60
N ARG A 114 3.31 -11.53 -7.69
CA ARG A 114 4.29 -12.04 -6.73
C ARG A 114 5.68 -12.02 -7.35
#